data_AF-A0A7K3ZS41-F1
#
_entry.id   AF-A0A7K3ZS41-F1
#
_cell.length_a   1.000
_cell.length_b   1.000
_cell.length_c   1.000
_cell.angle_alpha   90.00
_cell.angle_beta   90.00
_cell.angle_gamma   90.00
#
_symmetry.space_group_name_H-M   'P 1'
#
loop_
_entity.id
_entity.type
_entity.pdbx_description
1 polymer ?
#
loop_
_entity_poly.entity_id
_entity_poly.type
_entity_poly.pdbx_seq_one_letter_code
_entity_poly.pdbx_strand_id
1 'polypeptide(L)' 'MTEATTIRVSKKTAETLENIREKLKAESLDETIQLLVKQQRKTILESAYGVARGKIKPYTEEDRGEDRN' A
#
# COMPACT_ATOMS: atom_id res chain seq x y z
N MET A 1 -4.95 -21.56 -13.07
CA MET A 1 -4.33 -21.73 -11.73
C MET A 1 -3.42 -20.54 -11.52
N THR A 2 -3.60 -19.79 -10.44
CA THR A 2 -2.63 -18.77 -10.01
C THR A 2 -1.33 -19.49 -9.67
N GLU A 3 -0.22 -19.06 -10.28
CA GLU A 3 1.10 -19.64 -10.04
C GLU A 3 1.49 -19.44 -8.57
N ALA A 4 2.00 -20.49 -7.92
CA ALA A 4 2.44 -20.44 -6.53
C ALA A 4 3.97 -20.41 -6.47
N THR A 5 4.52 -19.53 -5.64
CA THR A 5 5.97 -19.41 -5.38
C THR A 5 6.24 -19.62 -3.90
N THR A 6 7.33 -20.32 -3.55
CA THR A 6 7.76 -20.49 -2.16
C THR A 6 8.87 -19.50 -1.81
N ILE A 7 8.71 -18.79 -0.69
CA ILE A 7 9.70 -17.85 -0.18
C ILE A 7 10.22 -18.38 1.15
N ARG A 8 11.54 -18.48 1.31
CA ARG A 8 12.15 -18.79 2.61
C ARG A 8 12.32 -17.53 3.43
N VAL A 9 11.87 -17.58 4.68
CA VAL A 9 12.03 -16.53 5.68
C VAL A 9 12.55 -17.13 6.99
N SER A 10 12.92 -16.28 7.95
CA SER A 10 13.25 -16.76 9.29
C SER A 10 12.01 -17.31 10.00
N LYS A 11 12.20 -18.25 10.94
CA LYS A 11 11.10 -18.79 11.76
C LYS A 11 10.33 -17.68 12.48
N LYS A 12 11.06 -16.73 13.07
CA LYS A 12 10.48 -15.55 13.75
C LYS A 12 9.61 -14.71 12.81
N THR A 13 10.03 -14.54 11.56
CA THR A 13 9.23 -13.80 10.55
C THR A 13 7.94 -14.55 10.23
N ALA A 14 7.99 -15.87 10.05
CA ALA A 14 6.80 -16.68 9.81
C ALA A 14 5.80 -16.60 10.98
N GLU A 15 6.28 -16.72 12.22
CA GLU A 15 5.44 -16.54 13.43
C GLU A 15 4.84 -15.13 13.50
N THR A 16 5.60 -14.11 13.11
CA THR A 16 5.09 -12.73 13.07
C THR A 16 3.99 -12.58 12.02
N LEU A 17 4.15 -13.20 10.84
CA LEU A 17 3.14 -13.16 9.78
C LEU A 17 1.84 -13.87 10.21
N GLU A 18 1.92 -15.00 10.91
CA GLU A 18 0.73 -15.67 11.44
C GLU A 18 -0.01 -14.80 12.47
N ASN A 19 0.72 -14.18 13.41
CA ASN A 19 0.12 -13.25 14.37
C ASN A 19 -0.56 -12.06 13.68
N ILE A 20 0.01 -11.56 12.58
CA ILE A 20 -0.59 -10.47 11.80
C ILE A 20 -1.83 -10.97 11.05
N ARG A 21 -1.77 -12.16 10.44
CA ARG A 21 -2.92 -12.80 9.76
C ARG A 21 -4.13 -12.86 10.69
N GLU A 22 -3.93 -13.34 11.92
CA GLU A 22 -5.00 -13.42 12.93
C GLU A 22 -5.58 -12.05 13.27
N LYS A 23 -4.72 -11.04 13.49
CA LYS A 23 -5.15 -9.66 13.78
C LYS A 23 -5.91 -9.02 12.64
N LEU A 24 -5.50 -9.29 11.40
CA LEU A 24 -6.16 -8.80 10.19
C LEU A 24 -7.38 -9.65 9.80
N LYS A 25 -7.58 -10.81 10.44
CA LYS A 25 -8.57 -11.82 10.07
C LYS A 25 -8.47 -12.25 8.60
N ALA A 26 -7.24 -12.30 8.08
CA ALA A 26 -6.97 -12.74 6.73
C ALA A 26 -7.09 -14.26 6.61
N GLU A 27 -7.58 -14.73 5.48
CA GLU A 27 -7.84 -16.13 5.18
C GLU A 27 -6.52 -16.92 5.03
N SER A 28 -5.46 -16.25 4.55
CA SER A 28 -4.15 -16.88 4.31
C SER A 28 -2.96 -15.95 4.57
N LEU A 29 -1.76 -16.54 4.63
CA LEU A 29 -0.50 -15.79 4.68
C LEU A 29 -0.24 -15.02 3.38
N ASP A 30 -0.67 -15.54 2.23
CA ASP A 30 -0.54 -14.84 0.95
C ASP A 30 -1.39 -13.56 0.94
N GLU A 31 -2.65 -13.65 1.38
CA GLU A 31 -3.52 -12.48 1.54
C GLU A 31 -2.92 -11.49 2.54
N THR A 32 -2.37 -11.98 3.65
CA THR A 32 -1.69 -11.15 4.65
C THR A 32 -0.52 -10.37 4.02
N ILE A 33 0.31 -11.05 3.21
CA ILE A 33 1.42 -10.41 2.49
C ILE A 33 0.89 -9.35 1.51
N GLN A 34 -0.16 -9.65 0.74
CA GLN A 34 -0.77 -8.68 -0.19
C GLN A 34 -1.29 -7.43 0.53
N LEU A 35 -1.96 -7.61 1.68
CA LEU A 35 -2.46 -6.51 2.50
C LEU A 35 -1.30 -5.63 3.02
N LEU A 36 -0.23 -6.24 3.52
CA LEU A 36 0.97 -5.54 3.98
C LEU A 36 1.66 -4.78 2.85
N VAL A 37 1.79 -5.38 1.66
CA VAL A 37 2.34 -4.73 0.46
C VAL A 37 1.48 -3.51 0.07
N LYS A 38 0.16 -3.66 0.06
CA LYS A 38 -0.77 -2.57 -0.25
C LYS A 38 -0.66 -1.44 0.78
N GLN A 39 -0.57 -1.77 2.06
CA GLN A 39 -0.37 -0.80 3.13
C GLN A 39 0.95 -0.05 2.96
N GLN A 40 2.06 -0.76 2.69
CA GLN A 40 3.35 -0.12 2.46
C GLN A 40 3.34 0.83 1.26
N ARG A 41 2.70 0.43 0.15
CA ARG A 41 2.53 1.30 -1.03
C ARG A 41 1.77 2.58 -0.68
N LYS A 42 0.69 2.46 0.10
CA LYS A 42 -0.09 3.61 0.58
C LYS A 42 0.77 4.53 1.45
N THR A 43 1.52 3.98 2.40
CA THR A 43 2.43 4.76 3.27
C THR A 43 3.49 5.52 2.46
N ILE A 44 4.08 4.89 1.44
CA ILE A 44 5.05 5.54 0.55
C ILE A 44 4.40 6.72 -0.18
N LEU A 45 3.24 6.52 -0.80
CA LEU A 45 2.51 7.61 -1.48
C LEU A 45 2.19 8.76 -0.52
N GLU A 46 1.67 8.42 0.66
CA GLU A 46 1.37 9.40 1.70
C GLU A 46 2.60 10.18 2.17
N SER A 47 3.76 9.54 2.23
CA SER A 47 5.03 10.19 2.57
C SER A 47 5.53 11.12 1.45
N ALA A 48 5.30 10.75 0.18
CA ALA A 48 5.71 11.55 -0.97
C ALA A 48 4.95 12.90 -1.06
N TYR A 49 3.72 12.95 -0.57
CA TYR A 49 2.92 14.18 -0.59
C TYR A 49 3.37 15.22 0.45
N GLY A 50 4.18 14.86 1.45
CA GLY A 50 4.77 15.81 2.41
C GLY A 50 3.79 16.88 2.95
N VAL A 51 4.15 18.16 2.79
CA VAL A 51 3.34 19.34 3.21
C VAL A 51 2.05 19.52 2.38
N ALA A 52 1.96 18.89 1.20
CA ALA A 52 0.80 18.92 0.33
C ALA A 52 -0.25 17.85 0.68
N ARG A 53 0.02 16.98 1.66
CA ARG A 53 -0.93 15.96 2.12
C ARG A 53 -2.25 16.63 2.57
N GLY A 54 -3.35 16.30 1.91
CA GLY A 54 -4.67 16.88 2.17
C GLY A 54 -4.96 18.24 1.49
N LYS A 55 -3.99 18.80 0.76
CA LYS A 55 -4.15 20.05 -0.02
C LYS A 55 -4.21 19.83 -1.54
N ILE A 56 -4.01 18.58 -1.97
CA ILE A 56 -4.06 18.21 -3.39
C ILE A 56 -5.52 18.08 -3.79
N LYS A 57 -5.97 19.00 -4.63
CA LYS A 57 -7.26 18.96 -5.31
C LYS A 57 -7.08 18.41 -6.74
N PRO A 58 -8.12 17.81 -7.35
CA PRO A 58 -8.11 17.52 -8.77
C PRO A 58 -7.74 18.75 -9.58
N TYR A 59 -7.03 18.56 -10.69
CA TYR A 59 -6.70 19.63 -11.62
C TYR A 59 -7.98 20.21 -12.22
N THR A 60 -8.09 21.53 -12.18
CA THR A 60 -9.22 22.30 -12.73
C THR A 60 -8.74 23.20 -13.87
N GLU A 61 -9.64 23.65 -14.73
CA GLU A 61 -9.30 24.53 -15.86
C GLU A 61 -8.67 25.85 -15.36
N GLU A 62 -9.04 26.30 -14.16
CA GLU A 62 -8.47 27.48 -13.50
C GLU A 62 -7.01 27.28 -13.04
N ASP A 63 -6.53 26.03 -12.94
CA ASP A 63 -5.14 25.72 -12.62
C ASP A 63 -4.24 25.74 -13.89
N ARG A 64 -4.83 25.96 -15.07
CA ARG A 64 -4.16 26.10 -16.36
C ARG A 64 -3.64 27.53 -16.44
N GLY A 65 -2.39 27.76 -15.99
CA GLY A 65 -1.74 29.09 -15.94
C GLY A 65 -1.49 29.77 -17.31
N GLU A 66 -2.25 29.42 -18.34
CA GLU A 66 -2.23 29.99 -19.67
C GLU A 66 -3.60 30.61 -19.97
N ASP A 67 -3.60 31.90 -20.34
CA ASP A 67 -4.80 32.56 -20.83
C ASP A 67 -5.06 32.13 -22.29
N ARG A 68 -6.29 31.72 -22.60
CA ARG A 68 -6.71 31.24 -23.92
C ARG A 68 -7.72 32.17 -24.59
N ASN A 69 -7.69 33.46 -24.27
CA ASN A 69 -8.45 34.51 -24.95
C ASN A 69 -7.63 35.24 -26.01
#